data_AF-B9G1C6-F1
#
_entry.id   AF-B9G1C6-F1
#
_cell.length_a   1.000
_cell.length_b   1.000
_cell.length_c   1.000
_cell.angle_alpha   90.00
_cell.angle_beta   90.00
_cell.angle_gamma   90.00
#
_symmetry.space_group_name_H-M   'P 1'
#
loop_
_entity.id
_entity.type
_entity.pdbx_description
1 polymer ?
#
loop_
_entity_poly.entity_id
_entity_poly.type
_entity_poly.pdbx_seq_one_letter_code
_entity_poly.pdbx_strand_id
1 'polypeptide(L)'
;MAQRSVVLALALWCLVADGEAVWMELSTTATKCFSERIQSNVVVIGDYDILFDGYPTRPILSIQVTSPYGKVLHHREKVMQGQFSFNTAEPGVYLACFSVDTLDKELGVALELTKLETAVQAVHGNLMYLRSKESDMRDVSDWTNFKITWLSLMSLSVCVIASIAQLWHLKRFFRKKKLI
;
A
#
# COMPACT_ATOMS: atom_id res chain seq x y z
N MET A 1 32.78 -26.76 0.97
CA MET A 1 32.55 -25.30 0.88
C MET A 1 31.31 -24.96 0.05
N ALA A 2 31.16 -25.52 -1.17
CA ALA A 2 30.01 -25.26 -2.05
C ALA A 2 28.62 -25.35 -1.38
N GLN A 3 28.41 -26.35 -0.51
CA GLN A 3 27.12 -26.56 0.15
C GLN A 3 26.75 -25.49 1.19
N ARG A 4 27.73 -24.80 1.80
CA ARG A 4 27.47 -23.68 2.72
C ARG A 4 27.15 -22.39 1.94
N SER A 5 27.82 -22.19 0.82
CA SER A 5 27.62 -21.04 -0.08
C SER A 5 26.24 -21.06 -0.75
N VAL A 6 25.75 -22.23 -1.14
CA VAL A 6 24.40 -22.39 -1.74
C VAL A 6 23.29 -22.06 -0.74
N VAL A 7 23.44 -22.49 0.52
CA VAL A 7 22.45 -22.20 1.58
C VAL A 7 22.42 -20.70 1.92
N LEU A 8 23.57 -20.04 1.98
CA LEU A 8 23.67 -18.60 2.19
C LEU A 8 23.05 -17.80 1.04
N ALA A 9 23.26 -18.22 -0.21
CA ALA A 9 22.68 -17.57 -1.38
C ALA A 9 21.15 -17.69 -1.43
N LEU A 10 20.61 -18.89 -1.13
CA LEU A 10 19.16 -19.10 -1.03
C LEU A 10 18.53 -18.33 0.13
N ALA A 11 19.22 -18.23 1.27
CA ALA A 11 18.76 -17.44 2.41
C ALA A 11 18.74 -15.93 2.11
N LEU A 12 19.74 -15.41 1.40
CA LEU A 12 19.78 -14.00 0.98
C LEU A 12 18.66 -13.66 -0.02
N TRP A 13 18.32 -14.58 -0.93
CA TRP A 13 17.25 -14.37 -1.91
C TRP A 13 15.86 -14.27 -1.27
N CYS A 14 15.66 -14.90 -0.10
CA CYS A 14 14.39 -14.84 0.63
C CYS A 14 14.16 -13.52 1.38
N LEU A 15 15.17 -12.65 1.47
CA LEU A 15 15.09 -11.39 2.23
C LEU A 15 14.66 -10.18 1.40
N VAL A 16 14.36 -10.36 0.11
CA VAL A 16 13.83 -9.27 -0.71
C VAL A 16 12.36 -9.07 -0.34
N ALA A 17 12.11 -8.19 0.62
CA ALA A 17 10.78 -7.71 0.95
C ALA A 17 10.39 -6.64 -0.07
N ASP A 18 9.25 -6.83 -0.74
CA ASP A 18 8.60 -5.81 -1.55
C ASP A 18 7.92 -4.78 -0.64
N GLY A 19 7.99 -3.50 -0.99
CA GLY A 19 7.30 -2.42 -0.28
C GLY A 19 5.85 -2.31 -0.70
N GLU A 20 4.92 -2.34 0.26
CA GLU A 20 3.50 -2.05 0.02
C GLU A 20 3.25 -0.54 0.06
N ALA A 21 2.60 -0.02 -0.97
CA ALA A 21 2.04 1.33 -0.99
C ALA A 21 0.51 1.24 -0.88
N VAL A 22 -0.12 2.22 -0.23
CA VAL A 22 -1.58 2.33 -0.18
C VAL A 22 -2.02 3.25 -1.31
N TRP A 23 -2.80 2.72 -2.27
CA TRP A 23 -3.46 3.54 -3.29
C TRP A 23 -4.93 3.75 -2.93
N MET A 24 -5.45 4.95 -3.20
CA MET A 24 -6.87 5.26 -3.02
C MET A 24 -7.38 6.11 -4.18
N GLU A 25 -8.66 5.95 -4.50
CA GLU A 25 -9.30 6.71 -5.56
C GLU A 25 -10.07 7.91 -5.02
N LEU A 26 -9.88 9.06 -5.67
CA LEU A 26 -10.44 10.35 -5.28
C LEU A 26 -11.62 10.73 -6.16
N SER A 27 -12.74 11.08 -5.54
CA SER A 27 -13.95 11.56 -6.25
C SER A 27 -13.94 13.09 -6.34
N THR A 28 -14.44 13.65 -7.45
CA THR A 28 -14.48 15.12 -7.68
C THR A 28 -15.43 15.87 -6.74
N THR A 29 -16.38 15.16 -6.15
CA THR A 29 -17.46 15.68 -5.30
C THR A 29 -17.27 15.40 -3.81
N ALA A 30 -16.30 14.57 -3.41
CA ALA A 30 -16.16 14.14 -2.02
C ALA A 30 -14.70 14.15 -1.54
N THR A 31 -14.51 14.59 -0.30
CA THR A 31 -13.22 14.52 0.40
C THR A 31 -12.98 13.09 0.90
N LYS A 32 -11.79 12.55 0.64
CA LYS A 32 -11.35 11.24 1.14
C LYS A 32 -10.28 11.42 2.19
N CYS A 33 -10.38 10.70 3.30
CA CYS A 33 -9.43 10.81 4.41
C CYS A 33 -8.85 9.46 4.80
N PHE A 34 -7.55 9.44 5.06
CA PHE A 34 -6.85 8.37 5.74
C PHE A 34 -6.84 8.66 7.24
N SER A 35 -7.26 7.69 8.07
CA SER A 35 -7.31 7.83 9.53
C SER A 35 -6.40 6.81 10.20
N GLU A 36 -5.49 7.25 11.06
CA GLU A 36 -4.58 6.36 11.79
C GLU A 36 -4.48 6.76 13.26
N ARG A 37 -4.38 5.79 14.18
CA ARG A 37 -4.22 6.07 15.60
C ARG A 37 -2.74 6.07 15.97
N ILE A 38 -2.21 7.24 16.34
CA ILE A 38 -0.80 7.45 16.59
C ILE A 38 -0.58 7.84 18.06
N GLN A 39 0.53 7.40 18.66
CA GLN A 39 0.96 7.80 20.00
C GLN A 39 1.66 9.16 19.98
N SER A 40 1.82 9.80 21.14
CA SER A 40 2.59 11.06 21.28
C SER A 40 4.10 10.86 21.06
N ASN A 41 4.79 11.90 20.60
CA ASN A 41 6.23 11.94 20.33
C ASN A 41 6.70 10.96 19.25
N VAL A 42 5.85 10.67 18.27
CA VAL A 42 6.19 9.88 17.08
C VAL A 42 6.39 10.82 15.90
N VAL A 43 7.43 10.57 15.11
CA VAL A 43 7.66 11.28 13.85
C VAL A 43 6.80 10.63 12.77
N VAL A 44 5.92 11.41 12.16
CA VAL A 44 5.08 10.98 11.05
C VAL A 44 5.63 11.59 9.78
N ILE A 45 5.79 10.75 8.76
CA ILE A 45 6.22 11.15 7.42
C ILE A 45 5.21 10.54 6.45
N GLY A 46 4.68 11.38 5.57
CA GLY A 46 3.79 10.93 4.49
C GLY A 46 4.25 11.50 3.17
N ASP A 47 4.53 10.60 2.23
CA ASP A 47 4.79 10.90 0.83
C ASP A 47 3.52 10.59 0.02
N TYR A 48 3.13 11.50 -0.87
CA TYR A 48 1.98 11.30 -1.74
C TYR A 48 2.31 11.72 -3.18
N ASP A 49 1.82 10.92 -4.12
CA ASP A 49 1.92 11.16 -5.55
C ASP A 49 0.56 10.92 -6.21
N ILE A 50 0.18 11.79 -7.13
CA ILE A 50 -1.15 11.79 -7.74
C ILE A 50 -1.01 11.29 -9.17
N LEU A 51 -1.46 10.06 -9.41
CA LEU A 51 -1.52 9.48 -10.75
C LEU A 51 -2.87 9.83 -11.39
N PHE A 52 -2.83 10.45 -12.57
CA PHE A 52 -4.02 10.77 -13.37
C PHE A 52 -3.81 10.34 -14.82
N ASP A 53 -4.74 9.56 -15.36
CA ASP A 53 -4.64 8.96 -16.70
C ASP A 53 -5.63 9.59 -17.72
N GLY A 54 -6.02 10.85 -17.51
CA GLY A 54 -6.95 11.58 -18.37
C GLY A 54 -6.35 12.84 -19.00
N TYR A 55 -6.56 13.08 -20.30
CA TYR A 55 -6.42 14.39 -20.93
C TYR A 55 -7.81 14.98 -21.15
N PRO A 56 -8.05 16.31 -21.04
CA PRO A 56 -7.08 17.41 -21.08
C PRO A 56 -6.86 18.18 -19.76
N THR A 57 -7.56 17.84 -18.68
CA THR A 57 -7.56 18.65 -17.44
C THR A 57 -6.80 17.96 -16.32
N ARG A 58 -5.70 18.56 -15.83
CA ARG A 58 -5.03 18.13 -14.60
C ARG A 58 -5.89 18.52 -13.39
N PRO A 59 -6.43 17.58 -12.61
CA PRO A 59 -7.17 17.91 -11.40
C PRO A 59 -6.23 18.55 -10.39
N ILE A 60 -6.69 19.62 -9.76
CA ILE A 60 -5.97 20.32 -8.72
C ILE A 60 -6.44 19.71 -7.39
N LEU A 61 -5.50 19.23 -6.58
CA LEU A 61 -5.82 18.60 -5.30
C LEU A 61 -5.40 19.49 -4.13
N SER A 62 -6.20 19.48 -3.09
CA SER A 62 -5.89 20.05 -1.78
C SER A 62 -5.72 18.93 -0.75
N ILE A 63 -4.67 19.05 0.06
CA ILE A 63 -4.33 18.11 1.13
C ILE A 63 -4.35 18.83 2.47
N GLN A 64 -4.99 18.21 3.45
CA GLN A 64 -5.07 18.71 4.82
C GLN A 64 -4.82 17.58 5.81
N VAL A 65 -3.84 17.75 6.70
CA VAL A 65 -3.58 16.83 7.80
C VAL A 65 -4.02 17.46 9.11
N THR A 66 -4.84 16.74 9.88
CA THR A 66 -5.42 17.21 11.14
C THR A 66 -5.12 16.24 12.28
N SER A 67 -4.93 16.84 13.46
CA SER A 67 -4.72 16.14 14.72
C SER A 67 -6.06 15.67 15.34
N PRO A 68 -6.02 14.81 16.39
CA PRO A 68 -7.22 14.32 17.07
C PRO A 68 -8.07 15.42 17.70
N TYR A 69 -7.47 16.58 17.98
CA TYR A 69 -8.11 17.74 18.58
C TYR A 69 -8.55 18.78 17.54
N GLY A 70 -8.48 18.45 16.24
CA GLY A 70 -8.90 19.32 15.15
C GLY A 70 -7.89 20.39 14.74
N LYS A 71 -6.70 20.43 15.34
CA LYS A 71 -5.62 21.32 14.88
C LYS A 71 -5.10 20.85 13.52
N VAL A 72 -5.05 21.77 12.55
CA VAL A 72 -4.45 21.54 11.23
C VAL A 72 -2.93 21.58 11.35
N LEU A 73 -2.27 20.50 10.95
CA LEU A 73 -0.82 20.32 11.01
C LEU A 73 -0.15 20.55 9.66
N HIS A 74 -0.85 20.23 8.59
CA HIS A 74 -0.40 20.47 7.23
C HIS A 74 -1.60 20.87 6.38
N HIS A 75 -1.42 21.89 5.54
CA HIS A 75 -2.44 22.30 4.56
C HIS A 75 -1.71 22.80 3.32
N ARG A 76 -2.05 22.24 2.17
CA ARG A 76 -1.53 22.66 0.87
C ARG A 76 -2.64 22.55 -0.16
N GLU A 77 -2.71 23.55 -1.02
CA GLU A 77 -3.65 23.61 -2.11
C GLU A 77 -2.88 23.57 -3.42
N LYS A 78 -3.52 23.04 -4.45
CA LYS A 78 -2.98 23.00 -5.81
C LYS A 78 -1.68 22.25 -5.94
N VAL A 79 -1.63 21.07 -5.33
CA VAL A 79 -0.47 20.17 -5.36
C VAL A 79 -0.72 18.96 -6.26
N MET A 80 0.32 18.51 -6.96
CA MET A 80 0.32 17.28 -7.78
C MET A 80 1.10 16.15 -7.08
N GLN A 81 2.08 16.49 -6.24
CA GLN A 81 2.91 15.57 -5.46
C GLN A 81 3.44 16.34 -4.24
N GLY A 82 3.81 15.64 -3.18
CA GLY A 82 4.54 16.25 -2.06
C GLY A 82 4.85 15.29 -0.93
N GLN A 83 5.50 15.85 0.10
CA GLN A 83 5.80 15.18 1.35
C GLN A 83 5.40 16.09 2.52
N PHE A 84 4.90 15.50 3.60
CA PHE A 84 4.75 16.16 4.88
C PHE A 84 5.49 15.41 5.98
N SER A 85 6.00 16.14 6.96
CA SER A 85 6.57 15.57 8.18
C SER A 85 6.22 16.42 9.39
N PHE A 86 5.82 15.76 10.47
CA PHE A 86 5.55 16.39 11.75
C PHE A 86 5.76 15.42 12.91
N ASN A 87 5.90 15.97 14.12
CA ASN A 87 5.93 15.19 15.35
C ASN A 87 4.55 15.26 16.02
N THR A 88 4.03 14.10 16.46
CA THR A 88 2.76 14.05 17.18
C THR A 88 2.90 14.65 18.58
N ALA A 89 2.08 15.65 18.89
CA ALA A 89 2.03 16.23 20.23
C ALA A 89 1.22 15.37 21.20
N GLU A 90 0.13 14.79 20.72
CA GLU A 90 -0.85 14.08 21.55
C GLU A 90 -1.18 12.71 20.96
N PRO A 91 -1.54 11.70 21.79
CA PRO A 91 -2.01 10.42 21.28
C PRO A 91 -3.45 10.51 20.78
N GLY A 92 -3.77 9.89 19.65
CA GLY A 92 -5.15 9.84 19.13
C GLY A 92 -5.24 9.54 17.64
N VAL A 93 -6.41 9.79 17.06
CA VAL A 93 -6.69 9.57 15.63
C VAL A 93 -6.29 10.82 14.83
N TYR A 94 -5.29 10.67 13.96
CA TYR A 94 -4.88 11.68 13.01
C TYR A 94 -5.54 11.41 11.66
N LEU A 95 -5.87 12.47 10.92
CA LEU A 95 -6.57 12.39 9.64
C LEU A 95 -5.77 13.12 8.56
N ALA A 96 -5.46 12.43 7.46
CA ALA A 96 -4.92 13.04 6.24
C ALA A 96 -6.01 13.02 5.16
N CYS A 97 -6.57 14.18 4.87
CA CYS A 97 -7.68 14.36 3.94
C CYS A 97 -7.21 14.96 2.62
N PHE A 98 -7.80 14.48 1.53
CA PHE A 98 -7.50 14.85 0.16
C PHE A 98 -8.82 15.22 -0.53
N SER A 99 -8.84 16.39 -1.17
CA SER A 99 -10.03 16.95 -1.83
C SER A 99 -9.67 17.40 -3.24
N VAL A 100 -10.52 17.05 -4.21
CA VAL A 100 -10.34 17.46 -5.60
C VAL A 100 -11.10 18.76 -5.85
N ASP A 101 -10.37 19.79 -6.26
CA ASP A 101 -10.89 21.08 -6.63
C ASP A 101 -10.96 21.21 -8.15
N THR A 102 -12.18 21.25 -8.69
CA THR A 102 -12.45 21.59 -10.08
C THR A 102 -12.88 23.05 -10.15
N LEU A 103 -12.38 23.79 -11.13
CA LEU A 103 -12.59 25.24 -11.28
C LEU A 103 -14.07 25.63 -11.50
N ASP A 104 -14.95 24.66 -11.80
CA ASP A 104 -16.32 24.88 -12.30
C ASP A 104 -17.42 24.87 -11.22
N LYS A 105 -17.09 24.70 -9.94
CA LYS A 105 -18.08 24.41 -8.86
C LYS A 105 -19.11 25.53 -8.58
N GLU A 106 -18.86 26.80 -8.88
CA GLU A 106 -19.75 27.91 -8.48
C GLU A 106 -20.85 28.27 -9.52
N LEU A 107 -20.67 27.98 -10.81
CA LEU A 107 -21.65 28.33 -11.87
C LEU A 107 -22.58 27.14 -12.23
N GLY A 108 -22.27 25.93 -11.77
CA GLY A 108 -22.90 24.67 -12.21
C GLY A 108 -24.11 24.19 -11.40
N VAL A 109 -24.21 24.51 -10.11
CA VAL A 109 -25.09 23.80 -9.14
C VAL A 109 -26.58 23.75 -9.51
N ALA A 110 -27.13 24.78 -10.20
CA ALA A 110 -28.54 24.81 -10.64
C ALA A 110 -28.77 24.14 -12.02
N LEU A 111 -27.76 24.09 -12.88
CA LEU A 111 -27.75 23.33 -14.14
C LEU A 111 -27.36 21.86 -13.91
N GLU A 112 -26.88 21.54 -12.71
CA GLU A 112 -26.34 20.24 -12.33
C GLU A 112 -27.40 19.18 -12.01
N LEU A 113 -28.61 19.52 -11.58
CA LEU A 113 -29.63 18.52 -11.22
C LEU A 113 -30.12 17.70 -12.43
N THR A 114 -30.32 18.32 -13.59
CA THR A 114 -30.73 17.65 -14.84
C THR A 114 -29.55 17.00 -15.56
N LYS A 115 -28.34 17.54 -15.39
CA LYS A 115 -27.10 16.83 -15.74
C LYS A 115 -26.83 15.66 -14.81
N LEU A 116 -27.32 15.65 -13.57
CA LEU A 116 -27.04 14.60 -12.58
C LEU A 116 -27.60 13.26 -13.04
N GLU A 117 -28.76 13.23 -13.69
CA GLU A 117 -29.38 11.99 -14.17
C GLU A 117 -28.58 11.36 -15.34
N THR A 118 -28.08 12.19 -16.26
CA THR A 118 -27.21 11.78 -17.37
C THR A 118 -25.78 11.50 -16.90
N ALA A 119 -25.30 12.24 -15.90
CA ALA A 119 -24.03 11.99 -15.22
C ALA A 119 -24.08 10.72 -14.38
N VAL A 120 -25.21 10.34 -13.76
CA VAL A 120 -25.36 9.08 -13.02
C VAL A 120 -25.21 7.89 -13.96
N GLN A 121 -25.73 7.95 -15.19
CA GLN A 121 -25.51 6.91 -16.21
C GLN A 121 -24.05 6.85 -16.69
N ALA A 122 -23.38 8.00 -16.84
CA ALA A 122 -21.94 8.04 -17.14
C ALA A 122 -21.07 7.57 -15.96
N VAL A 123 -21.48 7.89 -14.73
CA VAL A 123 -20.88 7.46 -13.47
C VAL A 123 -21.07 5.97 -13.29
N HIS A 124 -22.15 5.35 -13.76
CA HIS A 124 -22.30 3.90 -13.72
C HIS A 124 -21.22 3.17 -14.55
N GLY A 125 -20.86 3.72 -15.72
CA GLY A 125 -19.75 3.20 -16.54
C GLY A 125 -18.39 3.41 -15.88
N ASN A 126 -18.15 4.59 -15.32
CA ASN A 126 -16.93 4.86 -14.55
C ASN A 126 -16.88 4.01 -13.27
N LEU A 127 -17.99 3.77 -12.58
CA LEU A 127 -18.09 2.93 -11.40
C LEU A 127 -17.72 1.47 -11.73
N MET A 128 -18.04 0.98 -12.93
CA MET A 128 -17.53 -0.32 -13.41
C MET A 128 -16.01 -0.31 -13.61
N TYR A 129 -15.46 0.79 -14.14
CA TYR A 129 -14.02 0.98 -14.29
C TYR A 129 -13.29 1.08 -12.93
N LEU A 130 -13.79 1.91 -12.01
CA LEU A 130 -13.24 2.04 -10.64
C LEU A 130 -13.35 0.72 -9.87
N ARG A 131 -14.46 -0.02 -10.02
CA ARG A 131 -14.65 -1.35 -9.42
C ARG A 131 -13.65 -2.38 -9.98
N SER A 132 -13.30 -2.28 -11.27
CA SER A 132 -12.25 -3.12 -11.87
C SER A 132 -10.88 -2.80 -11.28
N LYS A 133 -10.59 -1.52 -11.02
CA LYS A 133 -9.36 -1.09 -10.35
C LYS A 133 -9.35 -1.44 -8.85
N GLU A 134 -10.49 -1.45 -8.17
CA GLU A 134 -10.64 -2.04 -6.82
C GLU A 134 -10.42 -3.56 -6.83
N SER A 135 -10.77 -4.26 -7.91
CA SER A 135 -10.48 -5.69 -8.08
C SER A 135 -8.99 -5.93 -8.27
N ASP A 136 -8.33 -5.12 -9.12
CA ASP A 136 -6.87 -5.13 -9.23
C ASP A 136 -6.21 -4.80 -7.88
N MET A 137 -6.84 -3.92 -7.07
CA MET A 137 -6.35 -3.57 -5.73
C MET A 137 -6.42 -4.74 -4.74
N ARG A 138 -7.52 -5.52 -4.77
CA ARG A 138 -7.63 -6.75 -3.97
C ARG A 138 -6.62 -7.80 -4.41
N ASP A 139 -6.35 -7.90 -5.71
CA ASP A 139 -5.46 -8.91 -6.26
C ASP A 139 -4.00 -8.67 -5.86
N VAL A 140 -3.52 -7.43 -5.72
CA VAL A 140 -2.15 -7.17 -5.21
C VAL A 140 -2.00 -7.56 -3.73
N SER A 141 -3.03 -7.37 -2.91
CA SER A 141 -3.03 -7.80 -1.50
C SER A 141 -3.12 -9.33 -1.36
N ASP A 142 -3.95 -9.99 -2.18
CA ASP A 142 -4.08 -11.45 -2.21
C ASP A 142 -2.86 -12.13 -2.84
N TRP A 143 -2.29 -11.56 -3.90
CA TRP A 143 -1.07 -12.04 -4.58
C TRP A 143 0.18 -11.88 -3.71
N THR A 144 0.29 -10.79 -2.94
CA THR A 144 1.39 -10.58 -1.98
C THR A 144 1.27 -11.52 -0.79
N ASN A 145 0.08 -11.67 -0.21
CA ASN A 145 -0.16 -12.62 0.87
C ASN A 145 0.05 -14.09 0.43
N PHE A 146 -0.37 -14.45 -0.78
CA PHE A 146 -0.16 -15.79 -1.32
C PHE A 146 1.33 -16.08 -1.57
N LYS A 147 2.08 -15.10 -2.09
CA LYS A 147 3.53 -15.22 -2.30
C LYS A 147 4.31 -15.36 -1.01
N ILE A 148 4.03 -14.54 0.00
CA ILE A 148 4.74 -14.60 1.31
C ILE A 148 4.46 -15.94 2.01
N THR A 149 3.23 -16.43 1.93
CA THR A 149 2.85 -17.74 2.49
C THR A 149 3.52 -18.88 1.73
N TRP A 150 3.58 -18.82 0.40
CA TRP A 150 4.25 -19.84 -0.41
C TRP A 150 5.77 -19.84 -0.21
N LEU A 151 6.40 -18.66 -0.14
CA LEU A 151 7.85 -18.51 0.11
C LEU A 151 8.25 -19.05 1.49
N SER A 152 7.46 -18.77 2.52
CA SER A 152 7.72 -19.30 3.86
C SER A 152 7.54 -20.83 3.92
N LEU A 153 6.52 -21.39 3.26
CA LEU A 153 6.31 -22.84 3.15
C LEU A 153 7.47 -23.54 2.41
N MET A 154 7.91 -22.97 1.28
CA MET A 154 9.03 -23.48 0.50
C MET A 154 10.33 -23.44 1.33
N SER A 155 10.57 -22.35 2.06
CA SER A 155 11.76 -22.22 2.91
C SER A 155 11.81 -23.27 4.03
N LEU A 156 10.67 -23.53 4.70
CA LEU A 156 10.54 -24.55 5.73
C LEU A 156 10.86 -25.95 5.16
N SER A 157 10.34 -26.24 3.95
CA SER A 157 10.56 -27.53 3.29
C SER A 157 12.05 -27.78 2.98
N VAL A 158 12.78 -26.76 2.51
CA VAL A 158 14.22 -26.84 2.23
C VAL A 158 15.01 -27.10 3.52
N CYS A 159 14.66 -26.43 4.62
CA CYS A 159 15.29 -26.64 5.92
C CYS A 159 15.09 -28.08 6.45
N VAL A 160 13.90 -28.65 6.29
CA VAL A 160 13.61 -30.04 6.69
C VAL A 160 14.43 -31.03 5.86
N ILE A 161 14.46 -30.86 4.53
CA ILE A 161 15.22 -31.74 3.63
C ILE A 161 16.72 -31.69 3.95
N ALA A 162 17.27 -30.49 4.16
CA ALA A 162 18.67 -30.32 4.53
C ALA A 162 19.02 -31.02 5.86
N SER A 163 18.13 -30.90 6.87
CA SER A 163 18.30 -31.55 8.18
C SER A 163 18.30 -33.08 8.06
N ILE A 164 17.40 -33.65 7.25
CA ILE A 164 17.34 -35.09 6.99
C ILE A 164 18.62 -35.56 6.26
N ALA A 165 19.06 -34.84 5.24
CA ALA A 165 20.26 -35.17 4.49
C ALA A 165 21.52 -35.14 5.37
N GLN A 166 21.64 -34.15 6.26
CA GLN A 166 22.72 -34.05 7.25
C GLN A 166 22.75 -35.29 8.16
N LEU A 167 21.60 -35.69 8.71
CA LEU A 167 21.49 -36.87 9.56
C LEU A 167 21.80 -38.17 8.81
N TRP A 168 21.35 -38.30 7.57
CA TRP A 168 21.61 -39.47 6.74
C TRP A 168 23.09 -39.60 6.37
N HIS A 169 23.74 -38.48 6.03
CA HIS A 169 25.17 -38.42 5.79
C HIS A 169 25.97 -38.84 7.02
N LEU A 170 25.61 -38.31 8.20
CA LEU A 170 26.27 -38.65 9.46
C LEU A 170 26.12 -40.14 9.80
N LYS A 171 24.91 -40.70 9.70
CA LYS A 171 24.66 -42.14 9.88
C LYS A 171 25.42 -43.00 8.88
N ARG A 172 25.49 -42.59 7.60
CA ARG A 172 26.23 -43.30 6.56
C ARG A 172 27.74 -43.28 6.82
N PHE A 173 28.25 -42.16 7.33
CA PHE A 173 29.66 -42.01 7.70
C PHE A 173 30.03 -42.95 8.85
N PHE A 174 29.24 -42.99 9.93
CA PHE A 174 29.48 -43.89 11.06
C PHE A 174 29.33 -45.38 10.70
N ARG A 175 28.36 -45.75 9.86
CA ARG A 175 28.22 -47.13 9.35
C ARG A 175 29.39 -47.57 8.48
N LYS A 176 29.94 -46.67 7.66
CA LYS A 176 31.13 -47.00 6.84
C LYS A 176 32.41 -47.11 7.67
N LYS A 177 32.48 -46.43 8.81
CA LYS A 177 33.64 -46.41 9.70
C LYS A 177 33.59 -47.45 10.84
N LYS A 178 32.54 -48.29 10.94
CA LYS A 178 32.35 -49.32 12.00
C LYS A 178 32.69 -48.79 13.41
N LEU A 179 31.98 -47.74 13.85
CA LEU A 179 32.15 -47.15 15.19
C LEU A 179 30.87 -47.20 16.04
N ILE A 180 29.98 -48.15 15.69
CA ILE A 180 29.09 -48.90 16.60
C ILE A 180 29.17 -50.36 16.12
#